data_AF-A0AAV5GQ03-F1
#
_entry.id   AF-A0AAV5GQ03-F1
#
_cell.length_a   1.000
_cell.length_b   1.000
_cell.length_c   1.000
_cell.angle_alpha   90.00
_cell.angle_beta   90.00
_cell.angle_gamma   90.00
#
_symmetry.space_group_name_H-M   'P 1'
#
loop_
_entity.id
_entity.type
_entity.pdbx_description
1 polymer ?
#
loop_
_entity_poly.entity_id
_entity_poly.type
_entity_poly.pdbx_seq_one_letter_code
_entity_poly.pdbx_strand_id
1 'polypeptide(L)'
;MDPPGSPATIQLATLSSTPASPTPFSQKDAFLDTFPGSKRSSSSPSADEPVVHKRRRFGWSEAETVLWATVPLVLFAVALATLAGALFSTSSKWAFLSVVEGNGTGRLDYHILNSCAVAAGSTKTRCTPYEMNNDFLPSLTTISPHLLGFSALQLPMYSRQTPSIFLTSFLFLVASLLVYLPLWTLAYFPRTRLVPPVAVRFMRYYASRLFALVGLLACLAFLFTLTIGVGYLLQLARYASDFAAAYRHGALSRGLPHEYVDPSWTAHLGGGFTLVWVSTAFLGLLVLAVQVSLHNGLDERVEWPNGVADV
;
A
#
# COMPACT_ATOMS: atom_id res chain seq x y z
N MET A 1 -40.89 -22.79 -46.95
CA MET A 1 -39.60 -22.52 -47.60
C MET A 1 -39.65 -21.07 -48.03
N ASP A 2 -39.22 -20.18 -47.15
CA ASP A 2 -39.23 -18.74 -47.41
C ASP A 2 -37.92 -18.34 -48.10
N PRO A 3 -37.99 -17.52 -49.18
CA PRO A 3 -36.82 -16.99 -49.89
C PRO A 3 -36.28 -15.68 -49.25
N PRO A 4 -35.11 -15.19 -49.70
CA PRO A 4 -34.21 -14.36 -48.90
C PRO A 4 -34.56 -12.88 -48.91
N GLY A 5 -34.34 -12.22 -47.76
CA GLY A 5 -34.47 -10.77 -47.59
C GLY A 5 -33.30 -9.99 -48.21
N SER A 6 -33.68 -9.05 -49.07
CA SER A 6 -32.88 -8.05 -49.79
C SER A 6 -32.11 -7.06 -48.88
N PRO A 7 -31.11 -6.33 -49.42
CA PRO A 7 -30.10 -5.60 -48.66
C PRO A 7 -30.58 -4.21 -48.21
N ALA A 8 -30.07 -3.76 -47.06
CA ALA A 8 -30.31 -2.40 -46.55
C ALA A 8 -29.39 -1.38 -47.25
N THR A 9 -30.05 -0.47 -47.96
CA THR A 9 -29.50 0.73 -48.61
C THR A 9 -28.99 1.75 -47.58
N ILE A 10 -27.75 2.19 -47.73
CA ILE A 10 -27.17 3.32 -46.98
C ILE A 10 -27.73 4.62 -47.58
N GLN A 11 -28.56 5.35 -46.84
CA GLN A 11 -28.94 6.72 -47.19
C GLN A 11 -28.07 7.72 -46.44
N LEU A 12 -27.24 8.42 -47.23
CA LEU A 12 -26.51 9.61 -46.84
C LEU A 12 -27.48 10.79 -46.90
N ALA A 13 -27.73 11.46 -45.77
CA ALA A 13 -28.45 12.72 -45.73
C ALA A 13 -27.60 13.76 -44.99
N THR A 14 -26.91 14.60 -45.77
CA THR A 14 -26.43 15.92 -45.33
C THR A 14 -27.55 16.93 -45.46
N LEU A 15 -27.82 17.69 -44.39
CA LEU A 15 -28.08 19.15 -44.45
C LEU A 15 -28.14 19.76 -43.04
N SER A 16 -27.10 20.53 -42.72
CA SER A 16 -27.10 21.84 -42.05
C SER A 16 -28.32 22.26 -41.20
N SER A 17 -28.11 22.47 -39.89
CA SER A 17 -28.44 23.73 -39.20
C SER A 17 -27.90 23.76 -37.77
N THR A 18 -27.12 24.80 -37.45
CA THR A 18 -27.00 25.38 -36.09
C THR A 18 -28.02 26.51 -36.01
N PRO A 19 -28.63 26.82 -34.84
CA PRO A 19 -27.87 27.52 -33.79
C PRO A 19 -28.24 27.23 -32.32
N ALA A 20 -27.27 27.59 -31.45
CA ALA A 20 -27.39 28.13 -30.07
C ALA A 20 -27.74 27.21 -28.87
N SER A 21 -26.67 26.83 -28.13
CA SER A 21 -26.41 26.87 -26.66
C SER A 21 -27.54 26.80 -25.62
N PRO A 22 -27.32 26.24 -24.39
CA PRO A 22 -26.12 26.47 -23.59
C PRO A 22 -25.46 25.21 -23.03
N THR A 23 -24.19 24.98 -23.40
CA THR A 23 -23.26 24.26 -22.54
C THR A 23 -22.83 25.18 -21.40
N PRO A 24 -22.69 24.70 -20.16
CA PRO A 24 -22.15 25.50 -19.08
C PRO A 24 -20.73 25.94 -19.47
N PHE A 25 -20.50 27.25 -19.48
CA PHE A 25 -19.18 27.84 -19.68
C PHE A 25 -18.20 27.19 -18.70
N SER A 26 -17.30 26.36 -19.21
CA SER A 26 -16.15 25.91 -18.43
C SER A 26 -15.23 27.11 -18.26
N GLN A 27 -14.94 27.51 -17.03
CA GLN A 27 -13.96 28.55 -16.69
C GLN A 27 -12.56 28.33 -17.30
N LYS A 28 -12.31 27.15 -17.89
CA LYS A 28 -11.11 26.85 -18.67
C LYS A 28 -10.92 27.77 -19.87
N ASP A 29 -12.00 28.24 -20.50
CA ASP A 29 -11.91 29.03 -21.73
C ASP A 29 -11.60 30.51 -21.46
N ALA A 30 -12.04 31.04 -20.31
CA ALA A 30 -11.80 32.45 -19.93
C ALA A 30 -10.33 32.73 -19.58
N PHE A 31 -9.55 31.71 -19.21
CA PHE A 31 -8.15 31.89 -18.81
C PHE A 31 -7.18 31.95 -19.99
N LEU A 32 -7.59 31.51 -21.18
CA LEU A 32 -6.75 31.56 -22.38
C LEU A 32 -6.66 32.99 -22.97
N ASP A 33 -7.62 33.86 -22.68
CA ASP A 33 -7.66 35.24 -23.19
C ASP A 33 -6.84 36.25 -22.37
N THR A 34 -6.20 35.83 -21.27
CA THR A 34 -5.41 36.74 -20.42
C THR A 34 -3.92 36.39 -20.42
N PHE A 35 -3.26 36.59 -21.56
CA PHE A 35 -1.80 36.69 -21.64
C PHE A 35 -1.32 38.06 -21.09
N PRO A 36 -0.22 38.14 -20.31
CA PRO A 36 0.21 39.38 -19.68
C PRO A 36 1.00 40.24 -20.67
N GLY A 37 0.32 41.17 -21.34
CA GLY A 37 0.94 42.08 -22.31
C GLY A 37 0.41 43.50 -22.33
N SER A 38 -0.53 43.88 -21.45
CA SER A 38 -1.08 45.24 -21.43
C SER A 38 -0.86 45.89 -20.07
N LYS A 39 0.15 46.77 -20.01
CA LYS A 39 0.26 47.81 -18.98
C LYS A 39 -1.00 48.67 -19.10
N ARG A 40 -1.95 48.51 -18.18
CA ARG A 40 -2.96 49.54 -17.93
C ARG A 40 -2.69 50.22 -16.60
N SER A 41 -2.68 51.54 -16.72
CA SER A 41 -2.17 52.53 -15.79
C SER A 41 -2.83 52.53 -14.42
N SER A 42 -1.98 52.79 -13.44
CA SER A 42 -2.23 53.43 -12.15
C SER A 42 -3.60 54.11 -11.96
N SER A 43 -4.33 53.62 -10.97
CA SER A 43 -5.05 54.47 -10.03
C SER A 43 -4.84 53.90 -8.64
N SER A 44 -4.04 54.60 -7.82
CA SER A 44 -3.88 54.32 -6.39
C SER A 44 -5.22 54.45 -5.67
N PRO A 45 -5.55 53.57 -4.71
CA PRO A 45 -6.30 53.96 -3.54
C PRO A 45 -5.32 54.21 -2.39
N SER A 46 -5.56 55.35 -1.75
CA SER A 46 -5.02 55.84 -0.50
C SER A 46 -4.98 54.81 0.63
N ALA A 47 -4.01 55.04 1.51
CA ALA A 47 -3.72 54.30 2.73
C ALA A 47 -4.89 54.22 3.73
N ASP A 48 -4.76 53.24 4.62
CA ASP A 48 -5.47 53.03 5.88
C ASP A 48 -6.89 52.46 5.83
N GLU A 49 -7.02 51.22 5.34
CA GLU A 49 -8.03 50.29 5.86
C GLU A 49 -7.39 49.36 6.90
N PRO A 50 -7.87 49.31 8.15
CA PRO A 50 -7.43 48.31 9.09
C PRO A 50 -7.84 46.93 8.59
N VAL A 51 -6.86 46.06 8.36
CA VAL A 51 -7.09 44.63 8.12
C VAL A 51 -7.79 44.07 9.35
N VAL A 52 -9.11 44.05 9.32
CA VAL A 52 -9.93 43.38 10.33
C VAL A 52 -9.62 41.89 10.17
N HIS A 53 -8.70 41.38 11.00
CA HIS A 53 -8.55 39.97 11.24
C HIS A 53 -9.88 39.48 11.84
N LYS A 54 -10.86 39.16 10.98
CA LYS A 54 -12.02 38.38 11.37
C LYS A 54 -11.47 37.10 11.97
N ARG A 55 -11.49 37.00 13.30
CA ARG A 55 -11.38 35.72 14.01
C ARG A 55 -12.48 34.84 13.43
N ARG A 56 -12.15 34.03 12.42
CA ARG A 56 -13.03 32.94 11.97
C ARG A 56 -13.30 32.12 13.23
N ARG A 57 -14.54 32.17 13.71
CA ARG A 57 -14.99 31.25 14.74
C ARG A 57 -14.87 29.88 14.11
N PHE A 58 -13.96 29.06 14.64
CA PHE A 58 -13.80 27.67 14.25
C PHE A 58 -15.14 26.97 14.49
N GLY A 59 -15.92 26.82 13.43
CA GLY A 59 -17.22 26.17 13.52
C GLY A 59 -17.03 24.66 13.67
N TRP A 60 -17.99 24.00 14.30
CA TRP A 60 -18.03 22.52 14.35
C TRP A 60 -17.90 21.88 12.96
N SER A 61 -18.45 22.53 11.93
CA SER A 61 -18.31 22.11 10.52
C SER A 61 -16.86 22.17 10.00
N GLU A 62 -16.05 23.17 10.41
CA GLU A 62 -14.63 23.23 10.06
C GLU A 62 -13.84 22.11 10.78
N ALA A 63 -14.17 21.84 12.05
CA ALA A 63 -13.55 20.75 12.81
C ALA A 63 -13.88 19.36 12.24
N GLU A 64 -15.13 19.12 11.86
CA GLU A 64 -15.56 17.90 11.19
C GLU A 64 -14.83 17.71 9.85
N THR A 65 -14.70 18.78 9.06
CA THR A 65 -13.99 18.77 7.78
C THR A 65 -12.50 18.42 7.97
N VAL A 66 -11.85 18.95 9.02
CA VAL A 66 -10.46 18.62 9.37
C VAL A 66 -10.35 17.19 9.91
N LEU A 67 -11.35 16.69 10.62
CA LEU A 67 -11.36 15.30 11.07
C LEU A 67 -11.39 14.35 9.86
N TRP A 68 -12.34 14.55 8.94
CA TRP A 68 -12.43 13.78 7.71
C TRP A 68 -11.19 13.91 6.82
N ALA A 69 -10.54 15.08 6.83
CA ALA A 69 -9.26 15.31 6.17
C ALA A 69 -8.14 14.41 6.66
N THR A 70 -8.12 14.13 7.97
CA THR A 70 -7.04 13.38 8.61
C THR A 70 -7.21 11.88 8.48
N VAL A 71 -8.42 11.39 8.17
CA VAL A 71 -8.72 9.96 8.06
C VAL A 71 -7.77 9.26 7.08
N PRO A 72 -7.58 9.72 5.82
CA PRO A 72 -6.65 9.06 4.91
C PRO A 72 -5.21 9.06 5.42
N LEU A 73 -4.75 10.13 6.08
CA LEU A 73 -3.41 10.20 6.66
C LEU A 73 -3.19 9.17 7.77
N VAL A 74 -4.18 9.00 8.65
CA VAL A 74 -4.14 7.98 9.71
C VAL A 74 -4.13 6.58 9.09
N LEU A 75 -4.96 6.34 8.07
CA LEU A 75 -5.00 5.06 7.36
C LEU A 75 -3.65 4.76 6.68
N PHE A 76 -3.02 5.76 6.02
CA PHE A 76 -1.68 5.63 5.48
C PHE A 76 -0.65 5.28 6.56
N ALA A 77 -0.67 5.98 7.70
CA ALA A 77 0.28 5.75 8.78
C ALA A 77 0.16 4.34 9.36
N VAL A 78 -1.06 3.88 9.61
CA VAL A 78 -1.30 2.52 10.14
C VAL A 78 -0.94 1.45 9.11
N ALA A 79 -1.34 1.63 7.84
CA ALA A 79 -0.97 0.70 6.76
C ALA A 79 0.56 0.61 6.59
N LEU A 80 1.26 1.75 6.58
CA LEU A 80 2.72 1.77 6.49
C LEU A 80 3.38 1.10 7.70
N ALA A 81 2.93 1.42 8.92
CA ALA A 81 3.50 0.86 10.14
C ALA A 81 3.31 -0.66 10.21
N THR A 82 2.13 -1.15 9.84
CA THR A 82 1.83 -2.59 9.85
C THR A 82 2.54 -3.34 8.73
N LEU A 83 2.63 -2.78 7.53
CA LEU A 83 3.36 -3.37 6.41
C LEU A 83 4.87 -3.36 6.64
N ALA A 84 5.42 -2.27 7.18
CA ALA A 84 6.82 -2.20 7.61
C ALA A 84 7.10 -3.18 8.75
N GLY A 85 6.17 -3.31 9.71
CA GLY A 85 6.25 -4.29 10.78
C GLY A 85 6.27 -5.72 10.24
N ALA A 86 5.42 -6.04 9.27
CA ALA A 86 5.44 -7.35 8.62
C ALA A 86 6.77 -7.61 7.89
N LEU A 87 7.31 -6.60 7.19
CA LEU A 87 8.50 -6.72 6.35
C LEU A 87 9.81 -6.83 7.16
N PHE A 88 9.95 -6.01 8.20
CA PHE A 88 11.22 -5.83 8.94
C PHE A 88 11.23 -6.43 10.35
N SER A 89 10.13 -7.02 10.83
CA SER A 89 10.11 -7.64 12.16
C SER A 89 11.06 -8.82 12.25
N THR A 90 11.76 -8.91 13.39
CA THR A 90 12.62 -10.04 13.79
C THR A 90 12.07 -10.73 15.06
N SER A 91 10.87 -10.35 15.50
CA SER A 91 10.27 -10.89 16.72
C SER A 91 9.55 -12.19 16.42
N SER A 92 9.79 -13.22 17.23
CA SER A 92 9.17 -14.54 17.11
C SER A 92 7.63 -14.50 17.11
N LYS A 93 7.01 -13.49 17.72
CA LYS A 93 5.55 -13.28 17.70
C LYS A 93 5.00 -12.99 16.30
N TRP A 94 5.83 -12.37 15.46
CA TRP A 94 5.48 -11.91 14.12
C TRP A 94 6.17 -12.74 13.03
N ALA A 95 6.65 -13.93 13.36
CA ALA A 95 7.07 -14.90 12.36
C ALA A 95 5.86 -15.29 11.49
N PHE A 96 6.11 -15.63 10.23
CA PHE A 96 5.10 -16.16 9.31
C PHE A 96 4.97 -17.68 9.43
N LEU A 97 6.09 -18.36 9.63
CA LEU A 97 6.16 -19.78 9.95
C LEU A 97 7.11 -19.94 11.14
N SER A 98 6.74 -20.80 12.08
CA SER A 98 7.60 -21.18 13.21
C SER A 98 7.68 -22.70 13.29
N VAL A 99 8.89 -23.24 13.32
CA VAL A 99 9.13 -24.66 13.60
C VAL A 99 9.67 -24.76 15.02
N VAL A 100 8.95 -25.46 15.89
CA VAL A 100 9.19 -25.46 17.34
C VAL A 100 9.40 -26.88 17.83
N GLU A 101 10.35 -27.07 18.74
CA GLU A 101 10.57 -28.33 19.45
C GLU A 101 9.55 -28.46 20.60
N GLY A 102 8.76 -29.52 20.61
CA GLY A 102 7.63 -29.70 21.53
C GLY A 102 8.04 -29.79 23.01
N ASN A 103 9.18 -30.41 23.31
CA ASN A 103 9.70 -30.59 24.68
C ASN A 103 11.02 -29.85 24.93
N GLY A 104 11.33 -28.84 24.12
CA GLY A 104 12.62 -28.15 24.20
C GLY A 104 12.52 -26.66 23.93
N THR A 105 13.69 -26.02 23.83
CA THR A 105 13.81 -24.59 23.52
C THR A 105 14.15 -24.35 22.05
N GLY A 106 14.30 -25.42 21.26
CA GLY A 106 14.58 -25.36 19.85
C GLY A 106 13.47 -24.64 19.10
N ARG A 107 13.83 -23.63 18.31
CA ARG A 107 12.87 -22.85 17.53
C ARG A 107 13.49 -22.28 16.28
N LEU A 108 12.71 -22.23 15.21
CA LEU A 108 13.07 -21.60 13.95
C LEU A 108 11.91 -20.73 13.48
N ASP A 109 12.15 -19.43 13.39
CA ASP A 109 11.17 -18.43 12.99
C ASP A 109 11.53 -17.88 11.60
N TYR A 110 10.56 -17.95 10.69
CA TYR A 110 10.65 -17.43 9.34
C TYR A 110 9.97 -16.08 9.24
N HIS A 111 10.72 -15.07 8.80
CA HIS A 111 10.20 -13.76 8.42
C HIS A 111 10.37 -13.55 6.91
N ILE A 112 9.96 -12.38 6.41
CA ILE A 112 10.05 -12.09 4.97
C ILE A 112 11.50 -11.89 4.53
N LEU A 113 12.29 -11.14 5.31
CA LEU A 113 13.65 -10.73 4.94
C LEU A 113 14.76 -11.45 5.71
N ASN A 114 14.42 -12.25 6.70
CA ASN A 114 15.37 -12.99 7.51
C ASN A 114 14.75 -14.25 8.10
N SER A 115 15.60 -15.08 8.69
CA SER A 115 15.19 -16.20 9.54
C SER A 115 15.96 -16.12 10.85
N CYS A 116 15.33 -16.53 11.94
CA CYS A 116 15.93 -16.55 13.26
C CYS A 116 15.80 -17.93 13.89
N ALA A 117 16.87 -18.43 14.48
CA ALA A 117 16.93 -19.74 15.10
C ALA A 117 17.39 -19.67 16.56
N VAL A 118 16.82 -20.53 17.40
CA VAL A 118 17.23 -20.77 18.79
C VAL A 118 17.57 -22.25 18.90
N ALA A 119 18.72 -22.55 19.49
CA ALA A 119 19.14 -23.93 19.72
C ALA A 119 18.28 -24.64 20.74
N ALA A 120 18.13 -25.95 20.57
CA ALA A 120 17.74 -26.84 21.66
C ALA A 120 18.72 -26.67 22.84
N GLY A 121 18.20 -26.35 24.02
CA GLY A 121 18.99 -26.10 25.23
C GLY A 121 19.66 -24.70 25.31
N SER A 122 19.43 -23.79 24.37
CA SER A 122 19.94 -22.41 24.43
C SER A 122 18.81 -21.38 24.47
N THR A 123 19.15 -20.18 24.97
CA THR A 123 18.32 -18.98 24.92
C THR A 123 18.83 -17.97 23.89
N LYS A 124 19.96 -18.24 23.22
CA LYS A 124 20.55 -17.32 22.24
C LYS A 124 19.89 -17.47 20.87
N THR A 125 19.27 -16.40 20.41
CA THR A 125 18.74 -16.28 19.06
C THR A 125 19.84 -15.87 18.08
N ARG A 126 19.94 -16.59 16.96
CA ARG A 126 20.80 -16.22 15.82
C ARG A 126 19.92 -15.95 14.61
N CYS A 127 20.04 -14.76 14.03
CA CYS A 127 19.31 -14.38 12.83
C CYS A 127 20.25 -14.34 11.62
N THR A 128 19.77 -14.83 10.48
CA THR A 128 20.48 -14.84 9.20
C THR A 128 19.66 -14.08 8.15
N PRO A 129 20.28 -13.23 7.33
CA PRO A 129 19.60 -12.50 6.27
C PRO A 129 19.21 -13.43 5.12
N TYR A 130 18.21 -13.03 4.35
CA TYR A 130 17.65 -13.78 3.20
C TYR A 130 18.66 -14.19 2.11
N GLU A 131 19.84 -13.57 2.03
CA GLU A 131 20.79 -13.74 0.90
C GLU A 131 21.96 -14.71 1.12
N MET A 132 22.15 -15.31 2.30
CA MET A 132 23.31 -16.19 2.52
C MET A 132 22.90 -17.66 2.61
N ASN A 133 22.94 -18.31 1.43
CA ASN A 133 22.88 -19.76 1.22
C ASN A 133 21.61 -20.48 1.67
N ASN A 134 21.08 -21.30 0.76
CA ASN A 134 20.09 -22.37 1.00
C ASN A 134 20.53 -23.40 2.06
N ASP A 135 21.74 -23.27 2.57
CA ASP A 135 22.29 -24.18 3.54
C ASP A 135 21.76 -23.79 4.92
N PHE A 136 20.63 -24.39 5.27
CA PHE A 136 20.17 -24.55 6.65
C PHE A 136 21.14 -25.41 7.47
N LEU A 137 22.06 -26.12 6.79
CA LEU A 137 23.10 -26.93 7.43
C LEU A 137 23.89 -26.13 8.47
N PRO A 138 24.60 -25.03 8.19
CA PRO A 138 25.52 -24.40 9.14
C PRO A 138 24.79 -23.87 10.36
N SER A 139 23.58 -23.30 10.23
CA SER A 139 22.82 -22.80 11.38
C SER A 139 22.29 -23.93 12.26
N LEU A 140 21.84 -25.06 11.71
CA LEU A 140 21.38 -26.22 12.50
C LEU A 140 22.55 -27.11 12.97
N THR A 141 23.59 -27.30 12.16
CA THR A 141 24.78 -28.12 12.47
C THR A 141 25.77 -27.42 13.40
N THR A 142 25.83 -26.07 13.42
CA THR A 142 26.57 -25.35 14.47
C THR A 142 25.85 -25.35 15.82
N ILE A 143 24.58 -25.78 15.84
CA ILE A 143 23.70 -25.62 16.98
C ILE A 143 23.36 -26.97 17.64
N SER A 144 23.15 -28.04 16.87
CA SER A 144 23.04 -29.39 17.43
C SER A 144 23.40 -30.47 16.39
N PRO A 145 24.28 -31.43 16.72
CA PRO A 145 24.60 -32.57 15.85
C PRO A 145 23.43 -33.56 15.66
N HIS A 146 22.34 -33.43 16.43
CA HIS A 146 21.20 -34.37 16.42
C HIS A 146 20.13 -34.06 15.35
N LEU A 147 20.29 -33.01 14.54
CA LEU A 147 19.28 -32.53 13.57
C LEU A 147 19.56 -33.01 12.13
N LEU A 148 20.11 -34.22 11.98
CA LEU A 148 20.48 -34.81 10.69
C LEU A 148 19.29 -34.98 9.73
N GLY A 149 18.04 -35.03 10.20
CA GLY A 149 16.85 -35.05 9.34
C GLY A 149 16.54 -33.73 8.64
N PHE A 150 16.87 -32.58 9.27
CA PHE A 150 16.53 -31.25 8.76
C PHE A 150 17.27 -30.86 7.48
N SER A 151 18.46 -31.41 7.26
CA SER A 151 19.21 -31.12 6.02
C SER A 151 18.70 -31.91 4.81
N ALA A 152 17.72 -32.80 4.99
CA ALA A 152 16.98 -33.42 3.89
C ALA A 152 15.62 -32.74 3.63
N LEU A 153 15.13 -31.90 4.55
CA LEU A 153 13.91 -31.13 4.33
C LEU A 153 14.18 -30.00 3.33
N GLN A 154 13.55 -30.09 2.17
CA GLN A 154 13.28 -28.92 1.34
C GLN A 154 12.22 -28.08 2.05
N LEU A 155 12.62 -27.36 3.10
CA LEU A 155 11.82 -26.29 3.67
C LEU A 155 11.41 -25.34 2.54
N PRO A 156 10.19 -24.75 2.59
CA PRO A 156 9.62 -23.94 1.53
C PRO A 156 10.69 -23.14 0.79
N MET A 157 11.08 -23.69 -0.36
CA MET A 157 12.16 -23.16 -1.18
C MET A 157 11.77 -21.73 -1.52
N TYR A 158 12.53 -20.79 -0.95
CA TYR A 158 13.02 -19.61 -1.63
C TYR A 158 12.08 -19.07 -2.71
N SER A 159 10.90 -18.58 -2.29
CA SER A 159 10.13 -17.73 -3.18
C SER A 159 10.88 -16.40 -3.26
N ARG A 160 11.77 -16.26 -4.26
CA ARG A 160 12.37 -14.96 -4.64
C ARG A 160 11.31 -13.89 -4.84
N GLN A 161 10.08 -14.31 -5.16
CA GLN A 161 8.97 -13.44 -5.48
C GLN A 161 8.31 -12.88 -4.21
N THR A 162 8.25 -13.60 -3.10
CA THR A 162 7.51 -13.12 -1.91
C THR A 162 8.09 -11.82 -1.35
N PRO A 163 9.42 -11.68 -1.12
CA PRO A 163 10.00 -10.43 -0.64
C PRO A 163 9.88 -9.29 -1.67
N SER A 164 10.05 -9.59 -2.96
CA SER A 164 9.98 -8.57 -4.00
C SER A 164 8.56 -8.02 -4.16
N ILE A 165 7.53 -8.89 -4.12
CA ILE A 165 6.14 -8.43 -4.19
C ILE A 165 5.79 -7.62 -2.92
N PHE A 166 6.23 -8.04 -1.73
CA PHE A 166 6.04 -7.26 -0.50
C PHE A 166 6.70 -5.87 -0.59
N LEU A 167 7.94 -5.82 -1.07
CA LEU A 167 8.67 -4.58 -1.27
C LEU A 167 7.96 -3.69 -2.30
N THR A 168 7.48 -4.26 -3.41
CA THR A 168 6.72 -3.47 -4.41
C THR A 168 5.43 -2.90 -3.83
N SER A 169 4.70 -3.68 -3.02
CA SER A 169 3.50 -3.18 -2.34
C SER A 169 3.83 -2.00 -1.42
N PHE A 170 4.91 -2.15 -0.62
CA PHE A 170 5.39 -1.09 0.27
C PHE A 170 5.80 0.16 -0.52
N LEU A 171 6.52 0.01 -1.63
CA LEU A 171 6.94 1.12 -2.48
C LEU A 171 5.74 1.84 -3.12
N PHE A 172 4.71 1.11 -3.57
CA PHE A 172 3.49 1.74 -4.09
C PHE A 172 2.75 2.54 -3.01
N LEU A 173 2.69 2.02 -1.78
CA LEU A 173 2.08 2.73 -0.66
C LEU A 173 2.86 4.01 -0.30
N VAL A 174 4.20 3.94 -0.25
CA VAL A 174 5.06 5.10 -0.02
C VAL A 174 4.91 6.12 -1.15
N ALA A 175 4.93 5.69 -2.41
CA ALA A 175 4.74 6.57 -3.56
C ALA A 175 3.36 7.26 -3.52
N SER A 176 2.30 6.51 -3.18
CA SER A 176 0.96 7.06 -2.99
C SER A 176 0.94 8.13 -1.89
N LEU A 177 1.56 7.87 -0.74
CA LEU A 177 1.66 8.86 0.35
C LEU A 177 2.45 10.11 -0.06
N LEU A 178 3.57 9.95 -0.78
CA LEU A 178 4.40 11.06 -1.22
C LEU A 178 3.67 11.99 -2.19
N VAL A 179 2.76 11.47 -3.01
CA VAL A 179 1.89 12.28 -3.87
C VAL A 179 0.73 12.88 -3.06
N TYR A 180 0.17 12.11 -2.13
CA TYR A 180 -0.98 12.54 -1.32
C TYR A 180 -0.65 13.68 -0.34
N LEU A 181 0.49 13.60 0.36
CA LEU A 181 0.92 14.60 1.35
C LEU A 181 0.89 16.04 0.83
N PRO A 182 1.57 16.38 -0.29
CA PRO A 182 1.54 17.73 -0.82
C PRO A 182 0.14 18.17 -1.26
N LEU A 183 -0.67 17.28 -1.86
CA LEU A 183 -2.06 17.60 -2.22
C LEU A 183 -2.91 17.91 -0.99
N TRP A 184 -2.81 17.08 0.05
CA TRP A 184 -3.46 17.31 1.34
C TRP A 184 -3.00 18.63 1.96
N THR A 185 -1.70 18.93 1.98
CA THR A 185 -1.21 20.20 2.52
C THR A 185 -1.72 21.40 1.74
N LEU A 186 -1.86 21.31 0.41
CA LEU A 186 -2.39 22.41 -0.40
C LEU A 186 -3.90 22.59 -0.23
N ALA A 187 -4.64 21.51 0.01
CA ALA A 187 -6.09 21.57 0.26
C ALA A 187 -6.42 22.31 1.57
N TYR A 188 -5.65 22.07 2.64
CA TYR A 188 -5.93 22.63 3.97
C TYR A 188 -5.07 23.85 4.33
N PHE A 189 -3.88 23.96 3.75
CA PHE A 189 -2.94 25.06 3.96
C PHE A 189 -2.51 25.68 2.62
N PRO A 190 -3.42 26.31 1.87
CA PRO A 190 -3.17 26.73 0.50
C PRO A 190 -2.11 27.82 0.33
N ARG A 191 -1.74 28.49 1.44
CA ARG A 191 -0.69 29.52 1.50
C ARG A 191 0.61 29.00 2.16
N THR A 192 0.76 27.68 2.28
CA THR A 192 1.97 27.09 2.84
C THR A 192 3.20 27.41 1.99
N ARG A 193 4.33 27.66 2.66
CA ARG A 193 5.65 27.82 2.02
C ARG A 193 6.43 26.51 1.95
N LEU A 194 5.84 25.40 2.43
CA LEU A 194 6.47 24.07 2.45
C LEU A 194 6.68 23.50 1.04
N VAL A 195 5.80 23.82 0.10
CA VAL A 195 5.85 23.29 -1.28
C VAL A 195 6.43 24.35 -2.22
N PRO A 196 7.45 24.03 -3.04
CA PRO A 196 8.02 24.97 -4.00
C PRO A 196 6.97 25.52 -4.98
N PRO A 197 7.04 26.81 -5.37
CA PRO A 197 5.99 27.45 -6.16
C PRO A 197 5.77 26.82 -7.54
N VAL A 198 6.82 26.27 -8.16
CA VAL A 198 6.72 25.53 -9.43
C VAL A 198 5.89 24.25 -9.24
N ALA A 199 6.16 23.50 -8.16
CA ALA A 199 5.41 22.30 -7.83
C ALA A 199 3.94 22.64 -7.48
N VAL A 200 3.68 23.73 -6.75
CA VAL A 200 2.29 24.16 -6.47
C VAL A 200 1.49 24.37 -7.76
N ARG A 201 2.05 25.06 -8.76
CA ARG A 201 1.35 25.28 -10.05
C ARG A 201 1.01 23.97 -10.74
N PHE A 202 1.97 23.04 -10.80
CA PHE A 202 1.75 21.72 -11.37
C PHE A 202 0.67 20.93 -10.61
N MET A 203 0.75 20.90 -9.29
CA MET A 203 -0.18 20.16 -8.43
C MET A 203 -1.60 20.72 -8.51
N ARG A 204 -1.76 22.04 -8.62
CA ARG A 204 -3.07 22.67 -8.84
C ARG A 204 -3.62 22.39 -10.23
N TYR A 205 -2.79 22.41 -11.27
CA TYR A 205 -3.27 22.16 -12.63
C TYR A 205 -3.69 20.70 -12.84
N TYR A 206 -3.04 19.76 -12.16
CA TYR A 206 -3.30 18.32 -12.30
C TYR A 206 -3.95 17.69 -11.06
N ALA A 207 -4.58 18.47 -10.17
CA ALA A 207 -5.02 17.99 -8.85
C ALA A 207 -5.91 16.75 -8.95
N SER A 208 -6.96 16.81 -9.79
CA SER A 208 -7.87 15.68 -10.01
C SER A 208 -7.14 14.42 -10.51
N ARG A 209 -6.21 14.57 -11.46
CA ARG A 209 -5.41 13.45 -11.99
C ARG A 209 -4.44 12.89 -10.95
N LEU A 210 -3.88 13.73 -10.11
CA LEU A 210 -2.93 13.32 -9.08
C LEU A 210 -3.63 12.59 -7.93
N PHE A 211 -4.83 13.02 -7.53
CA PHE A 211 -5.63 12.25 -6.58
C PHE A 211 -6.09 10.90 -7.16
N ALA A 212 -6.45 10.85 -8.45
CA ALA A 212 -6.73 9.59 -9.13
C ALA A 212 -5.50 8.66 -9.14
N LEU A 213 -4.30 9.23 -9.38
CA LEU A 213 -3.03 8.50 -9.30
C LEU A 213 -2.76 7.97 -7.88
N VAL A 214 -3.00 8.78 -6.84
CA VAL A 214 -2.90 8.33 -5.42
C VAL A 214 -3.79 7.11 -5.19
N GLY A 215 -5.06 7.18 -5.63
CA GLY A 215 -6.01 6.08 -5.51
C GLY A 215 -5.57 4.82 -6.25
N LEU A 216 -5.05 4.97 -7.48
CA LEU A 216 -4.51 3.87 -8.27
C LEU A 216 -3.31 3.20 -7.56
N LEU A 217 -2.34 3.98 -7.08
CA LEU A 217 -1.16 3.46 -6.39
C LEU A 217 -1.54 2.76 -5.08
N ALA A 218 -2.48 3.32 -4.30
CA ALA A 218 -3.00 2.67 -3.10
C ALA A 218 -3.76 1.37 -3.42
N CYS A 219 -4.51 1.34 -4.53
CA CYS A 219 -5.19 0.13 -5.00
C CYS A 219 -4.20 -0.96 -5.42
N LEU A 220 -3.11 -0.60 -6.12
CA LEU A 220 -2.04 -1.55 -6.45
C LEU A 220 -1.39 -2.11 -5.17
N ALA A 221 -1.06 -1.25 -4.20
CA ALA A 221 -0.54 -1.70 -2.91
C ALA A 221 -1.53 -2.65 -2.19
N PHE A 222 -2.83 -2.35 -2.20
CA PHE A 222 -3.86 -3.21 -1.67
C PHE A 222 -3.87 -4.59 -2.35
N LEU A 223 -3.92 -4.63 -3.68
CA LEU A 223 -3.97 -5.88 -4.46
C LEU A 223 -2.73 -6.74 -4.25
N PHE A 224 -1.54 -6.14 -4.26
CA PHE A 224 -0.30 -6.88 -3.99
C PHE A 224 -0.27 -7.41 -2.56
N THR A 225 -0.63 -6.61 -1.56
CA THR A 225 -0.67 -7.05 -0.15
C THR A 225 -1.66 -8.20 0.04
N LEU A 226 -2.85 -8.10 -0.56
CA LEU A 226 -3.87 -9.16 -0.50
C LEU A 226 -3.38 -10.44 -1.17
N THR A 227 -2.78 -10.31 -2.37
CA THR A 227 -2.29 -11.46 -3.14
C THR A 227 -1.19 -12.19 -2.40
N ILE A 228 -0.26 -11.47 -1.76
CA ILE A 228 0.76 -12.12 -0.95
C ILE A 228 0.14 -12.69 0.34
N GLY A 229 -0.75 -11.96 0.99
CA GLY A 229 -1.42 -12.41 2.21
C GLY A 229 -2.10 -13.76 2.02
N VAL A 230 -2.85 -13.92 0.92
CA VAL A 230 -3.51 -15.18 0.57
C VAL A 230 -2.52 -16.21 0.04
N GLY A 231 -1.71 -15.85 -0.96
CA GLY A 231 -0.81 -16.79 -1.64
C GLY A 231 0.26 -17.36 -0.72
N TYR A 232 0.88 -16.51 0.10
CA TYR A 232 1.90 -16.94 1.05
C TYR A 232 1.30 -17.74 2.21
N LEU A 233 0.08 -17.40 2.66
CA LEU A 233 -0.63 -18.18 3.67
C LEU A 233 -0.93 -19.60 3.17
N LEU A 234 -1.49 -19.73 1.97
CA LEU A 234 -1.77 -21.04 1.36
C LEU A 234 -0.49 -21.85 1.16
N GLN A 235 0.58 -21.20 0.69
CA GLN A 235 1.88 -21.82 0.54
C GLN A 235 2.38 -22.36 1.88
N LEU A 236 2.50 -21.52 2.91
CA LEU A 236 3.00 -21.93 4.22
C LEU A 236 2.08 -22.92 4.94
N ALA A 237 0.76 -22.82 4.76
CA ALA A 237 -0.18 -23.76 5.35
C ALA A 237 0.03 -25.18 4.82
N ARG A 238 0.25 -25.32 3.50
CA ARG A 238 0.60 -26.60 2.88
C ARG A 238 1.93 -27.13 3.40
N TYR A 239 2.93 -26.27 3.58
CA TYR A 239 4.20 -26.71 4.17
C TYR A 239 4.05 -27.15 5.62
N ALA A 240 3.26 -26.44 6.41
CA ALA A 240 3.00 -26.81 7.80
C ALA A 240 2.29 -28.17 7.91
N SER A 241 1.32 -28.46 7.02
CA SER A 241 0.65 -29.77 6.98
C SER A 241 1.58 -30.89 6.53
N ASP A 242 2.44 -30.63 5.55
CA ASP A 242 3.31 -31.64 4.95
C ASP A 242 4.61 -31.85 5.75
N PHE A 243 4.90 -30.98 6.74
CA PHE A 243 6.15 -30.95 7.49
C PHE A 243 6.49 -32.29 8.14
N ALA A 244 5.54 -32.90 8.87
CA ALA A 244 5.80 -34.15 9.60
C ALA A 244 6.12 -35.32 8.65
N ALA A 245 5.41 -35.42 7.53
CA ALA A 245 5.65 -36.43 6.51
C ALA A 245 7.00 -36.22 5.81
N ALA A 246 7.32 -34.97 5.43
CA ALA A 246 8.59 -34.61 4.83
C ALA A 246 9.77 -34.86 5.77
N TYR A 247 9.63 -34.54 7.05
CA TYR A 247 10.63 -34.81 8.08
C TYR A 247 10.89 -36.31 8.22
N ARG A 248 9.82 -37.11 8.32
CA ARG A 248 9.90 -38.57 8.41
C ARG A 248 10.60 -39.19 7.20
N HIS A 249 10.26 -38.76 5.98
CA HIS A 249 10.95 -39.22 4.77
C HIS A 249 12.43 -38.80 4.77
N GLY A 250 12.75 -37.57 5.17
CA GLY A 250 14.11 -37.09 5.30
C GLY A 250 14.94 -37.88 6.30
N ALA A 251 14.38 -38.21 7.46
CA ALA A 251 15.02 -39.01 8.49
C ALA A 251 15.31 -40.45 8.02
N LEU A 252 14.31 -41.09 7.40
CA LEU A 252 14.44 -42.46 6.88
C LEU A 252 15.44 -42.58 5.73
N SER A 253 15.45 -41.62 4.80
CA SER A 253 16.40 -41.62 3.67
C SER A 253 17.87 -41.50 4.11
N ARG A 254 18.11 -41.04 5.35
CA ARG A 254 19.43 -40.96 5.97
C ARG A 254 19.76 -42.11 6.92
N GLY A 255 18.89 -43.12 7.01
CA GLY A 255 19.11 -44.32 7.82
C GLY A 255 19.01 -44.09 9.32
N LEU A 256 18.29 -43.04 9.76
CA LEU A 256 18.09 -42.81 11.20
C LEU A 256 17.16 -43.89 11.81
N PRO A 257 17.42 -44.36 13.05
CA PRO A 257 16.56 -45.32 13.74
C PRO A 257 15.13 -44.80 13.89
N HIS A 258 14.14 -45.71 13.93
CA HIS A 258 12.72 -45.36 14.04
C HIS A 258 12.37 -44.45 15.22
N GLU A 259 13.14 -44.50 16.32
CA GLU A 259 12.97 -43.61 17.48
C GLU A 259 13.25 -42.13 17.18
N TYR A 260 13.99 -41.82 16.11
CA TYR A 260 14.28 -40.45 15.65
C TYR A 260 13.40 -40.01 14.47
N VAL A 261 12.47 -40.88 14.04
CA VAL A 261 11.60 -40.67 12.87
C VAL A 261 10.32 -39.92 13.24
N ASP A 262 9.86 -40.05 14.48
CA ASP A 262 8.72 -39.28 14.97
C ASP A 262 9.17 -37.87 15.37
N PRO A 263 8.63 -36.82 14.72
CA PRO A 263 9.16 -35.47 14.90
C PRO A 263 8.73 -34.93 16.27
N SER A 264 9.71 -34.65 17.14
CA SER A 264 9.51 -33.74 18.27
C SER A 264 9.29 -32.29 17.83
N TRP A 265 9.41 -32.01 16.53
CA TRP A 265 9.29 -30.68 15.94
C TRP A 265 7.96 -30.51 15.22
N THR A 266 7.30 -29.39 15.44
CA THR A 266 6.03 -29.05 14.80
C THR A 266 6.12 -27.70 14.09
N ALA A 267 5.54 -27.61 12.90
CA ALA A 267 5.45 -26.39 12.13
C ALA A 267 4.11 -25.69 12.41
N HIS A 268 4.16 -24.40 12.70
CA HIS A 268 3.01 -23.56 13.00
C HIS A 268 3.03 -22.29 12.16
N LEU A 269 1.85 -21.87 11.69
CA LEU A 269 1.68 -20.55 11.12
C LEU A 269 1.77 -19.50 12.23
N GLY A 270 2.51 -18.43 11.99
CA GLY A 270 2.77 -17.40 12.99
C GLY A 270 1.93 -16.13 12.81
N GLY A 271 2.12 -15.17 13.73
CA GLY A 271 1.35 -13.92 13.80
C GLY A 271 1.68 -12.89 12.71
N GLY A 272 2.70 -13.11 11.87
CA GLY A 272 3.05 -12.22 10.76
C GLY A 272 1.86 -12.00 9.81
N PHE A 273 1.03 -13.02 9.60
CA PHE A 273 -0.18 -12.91 8.79
C PHE A 273 -1.20 -11.93 9.37
N THR A 274 -1.30 -11.83 10.70
CA THR A 274 -2.20 -10.86 11.33
C THR A 274 -1.82 -9.43 10.95
N LEU A 275 -0.52 -9.10 10.91
CA LEU A 275 -0.05 -7.78 10.46
C LEU A 275 -0.42 -7.52 9.00
N VAL A 276 -0.27 -8.53 8.14
CA VAL A 276 -0.63 -8.42 6.72
C VAL A 276 -2.13 -8.23 6.54
N TRP A 277 -2.97 -8.96 7.26
CA TRP A 277 -4.43 -8.81 7.20
C TRP A 277 -4.90 -7.46 7.72
N VAL A 278 -4.32 -6.99 8.84
CA VAL A 278 -4.58 -5.65 9.34
C VAL A 278 -4.18 -4.61 8.30
N SER A 279 -2.95 -4.69 7.76
CA SER A 279 -2.49 -3.80 6.69
C SER A 279 -3.44 -3.82 5.49
N THR A 280 -3.93 -4.99 5.09
CA THR A 280 -4.84 -5.16 3.95
C THR A 280 -6.18 -4.48 4.20
N ALA A 281 -6.74 -4.61 5.41
CA ALA A 281 -7.97 -3.92 5.80
C ALA A 281 -7.80 -2.39 5.76
N PHE A 282 -6.71 -1.87 6.33
CA PHE A 282 -6.40 -0.44 6.32
C PHE A 282 -6.14 0.09 4.91
N LEU A 283 -5.48 -0.68 4.03
CA LEU A 283 -5.30 -0.35 2.62
C LEU A 283 -6.65 -0.30 1.87
N GLY A 284 -7.54 -1.26 2.12
CA GLY A 284 -8.88 -1.24 1.54
C GLY A 284 -9.69 -0.02 1.96
N LEU A 285 -9.67 0.31 3.27
CA LEU A 285 -10.28 1.53 3.81
C LEU A 285 -9.65 2.79 3.21
N LEU A 286 -8.34 2.81 3.02
CA LEU A 286 -7.62 3.93 2.43
C LEU A 286 -8.05 4.19 0.99
N VAL A 287 -8.16 3.13 0.16
CA VAL A 287 -8.65 3.26 -1.22
C VAL A 287 -10.03 3.87 -1.24
N LEU A 288 -10.95 3.40 -0.38
CA LEU A 288 -12.29 3.97 -0.25
C LEU A 288 -12.25 5.42 0.22
N ALA A 289 -11.44 5.74 1.24
CA ALA A 289 -11.35 7.08 1.80
C ALA A 289 -10.82 8.09 0.77
N VAL A 290 -9.86 7.71 -0.09
CA VAL A 290 -9.37 8.55 -1.18
C VAL A 290 -10.47 8.80 -2.21
N GLN A 291 -11.25 7.78 -2.58
CA GLN A 291 -12.36 7.94 -3.53
C GLN A 291 -13.49 8.80 -2.98
N VAL A 292 -13.84 8.63 -1.70
CA VAL A 292 -14.82 9.49 -1.02
C VAL A 292 -14.32 10.93 -0.95
N SER A 293 -13.02 11.14 -0.68
CA SER A 293 -12.41 12.47 -0.68
C SER A 293 -12.50 13.15 -2.03
N LEU A 294 -12.25 12.41 -3.12
CA LEU A 294 -12.44 12.88 -4.49
C LEU A 294 -13.89 13.24 -4.78
N HIS A 295 -14.83 12.38 -4.39
CA HIS A 295 -16.26 12.63 -4.60
C HIS A 295 -16.75 13.89 -3.86
N ASN A 296 -16.12 14.23 -2.73
CA ASN A 296 -16.39 15.43 -1.95
C ASN A 296 -15.68 16.70 -2.49
N GLY A 297 -15.06 16.65 -3.67
CA GLY A 297 -14.41 17.81 -4.30
C GLY A 297 -13.09 18.22 -3.61
N LEU A 298 -12.36 17.28 -3.01
CA LEU A 298 -11.05 17.61 -2.41
C LEU A 298 -10.05 18.11 -3.46
N ASP A 299 -10.16 17.63 -4.71
CA ASP A 299 -9.41 18.14 -5.84
C ASP A 299 -9.76 19.61 -6.12
N GLU A 300 -11.04 19.96 -6.17
CA GLU A 300 -11.47 21.35 -6.36
C GLU A 300 -10.90 22.31 -5.32
N ARG A 301 -10.76 21.87 -4.06
CA ARG A 301 -10.13 22.67 -3.00
C ARG A 301 -8.64 22.92 -3.22
N VAL A 302 -7.95 21.99 -3.87
CA VAL A 302 -6.54 22.16 -4.25
C VAL A 302 -6.44 23.09 -5.46
N GLU A 303 -7.29 22.88 -6.48
CA GLU A 303 -7.33 23.69 -7.70
C GLU A 303 -7.69 25.16 -7.37
N TRP A 304 -8.71 25.34 -6.52
CA TRP A 304 -9.37 26.62 -6.21
C TRP A 304 -9.43 26.86 -4.70
N PRO A 305 -8.29 27.20 -4.05
CA PRO A 305 -8.20 27.30 -2.59
C PRO A 305 -9.04 28.40 -1.95
N ASN A 306 -9.56 29.34 -2.74
CA ASN A 306 -10.44 30.42 -2.29
C ASN A 306 -11.91 30.17 -2.64
N GLY A 307 -12.26 28.93 -3.07
CA GLY A 307 -13.56 28.51 -3.62
C GLY A 307 -14.62 29.60 -3.65
N VAL A 308 -14.92 30.11 -4.86
CA VAL A 308 -16.05 31.00 -5.18
C VAL A 308 -16.40 31.94 -4.03
N ALA A 309 -15.63 33.02 -3.88
CA ALA A 309 -16.21 34.21 -3.27
C ALA A 309 -17.36 34.64 -4.20
N ASP A 310 -18.58 34.42 -3.72
CA ASP A 310 -19.85 34.94 -4.23
C ASP A 310 -20.32 34.42 -5.61
N VAL A 311 -21.24 33.45 -5.57
CA VAL A 311 -22.53 33.53 -6.28
C VAL A 311 -23.64 33.08 -5.34
#